data_AF-A0A2M7AJR4-F1
#
_entry.id   AF-A0A2M7AJR4-F1
#
_cell.length_a   1.000
_cell.length_b   1.000
_cell.length_c   1.000
_cell.angle_alpha   90.00
_cell.angle_beta   90.00
_cell.angle_gamma   90.00
#
_symmetry.space_group_name_H-M   'P 1'
#
loop_
_entity.id
_entity.type
_entity.pdbx_description
1 polymer ?
#
loop_
_entity_poly.entity_id
_entity_poly.type
_entity_poly.pdbx_seq_one_letter_code
_entity_poly.pdbx_strand_id
1 'polypeptide(L)'
;ERPGLLTSFSTRRRGIVTNCDIAPTILIYLGIKVPPPTTGRKIYSEASKSSLKEVLNLNRKLASLEAQRSPFLYSMAIFQSIASILVLIFALLKARLSSSFFPFSNFLLLSLAALPLGLLLLPLIFSGTILNSIISLILIVLLLAVLSKGAFSRVNALTSLYLILTLILAIDILSGSNLMKYSLLGYSFIGGSRFYGIGNEYMGVLIGSSLIGITLLLDRLSSFKILKKLFIPFSISIFLLIALPVLGANVGGGITAIFAFGFAYLKLSGQKINFKRVTYLILLLITALGALALLDLSASKVEESHLGRFIESATLGGPLIAFKVISRKLSMNLTLIHYTIWSKVLLVSLGIITVLFFKPAGILKKIA
;
A
#
# COMPACT_ATOMS: atom_id res chain seq x y z
N GLU A 1 2.27 14.13 -40.53
CA GLU A 1 2.60 13.75 -39.13
C GLU A 1 1.98 12.39 -38.82
N ARG A 2 2.68 11.48 -38.15
CA ARG A 2 2.10 10.18 -37.75
C ARG A 2 1.33 10.37 -36.44
N PRO A 3 0.11 9.82 -36.30
CA PRO A 3 -0.61 9.85 -35.03
C PRO A 3 0.24 9.22 -33.92
N GLY A 4 0.25 9.86 -32.75
CA GLY A 4 1.06 9.42 -31.61
C GLY A 4 0.36 9.68 -30.28
N LEU A 5 0.80 8.96 -29.26
CA LEU A 5 0.39 9.14 -27.87
C LEU A 5 1.45 9.96 -27.12
N LEU A 6 0.98 10.92 -26.33
CA LEU A 6 1.88 11.68 -25.46
C LEU A 6 2.34 10.83 -24.27
N THR A 7 3.62 10.90 -23.96
CA THR A 7 4.21 10.27 -22.77
C THR A 7 5.29 11.16 -22.16
N SER A 8 5.54 10.99 -20.87
CA SER A 8 6.51 11.76 -20.10
C SER A 8 7.15 10.88 -19.03
N PHE A 9 8.43 11.12 -18.72
CA PHE A 9 9.12 10.45 -17.62
C PHE A 9 8.52 10.78 -16.24
N SER A 10 7.76 11.87 -16.11
CA SER A 10 7.03 12.24 -14.88
C SER A 10 5.98 11.19 -14.52
N THR A 11 5.24 10.70 -15.53
CA THR A 11 4.19 9.70 -15.32
C THR A 11 4.68 8.28 -15.57
N ARG A 12 5.66 8.10 -16.48
CA ARG A 12 6.10 6.79 -17.00
C ARG A 12 4.96 5.97 -17.59
N ARG A 13 3.94 6.65 -18.12
CA ARG A 13 2.74 6.03 -18.70
C ARG A 13 2.49 6.57 -20.11
N ARG A 14 2.10 5.68 -21.01
CA ARG A 14 1.69 6.02 -22.37
C ARG A 14 0.29 6.65 -22.33
N GLY A 15 0.11 7.77 -23.01
CA GLY A 15 -1.16 8.49 -23.08
C GLY A 15 -1.50 9.32 -21.83
N ILE A 16 -0.57 9.47 -20.88
CA ILE A 16 -0.76 10.28 -19.66
C ILE A 16 0.45 11.18 -19.45
N VAL A 17 0.22 12.48 -19.39
CA VAL A 17 1.21 13.51 -19.05
C VAL A 17 0.66 14.42 -17.97
N THR A 18 1.51 15.16 -17.27
CA THR A 18 1.08 16.12 -16.25
C THR A 18 1.07 17.54 -16.81
N ASN A 19 0.28 18.43 -16.20
CA ASN A 19 0.34 19.87 -16.51
C ASN A 19 1.75 20.47 -16.27
N CYS A 20 2.49 19.91 -15.31
CA CYS A 20 3.85 20.31 -15.00
C CYS A 20 4.84 20.03 -16.15
N ASP A 21 4.50 19.10 -17.06
CA ASP A 21 5.33 18.71 -18.20
C ASP A 21 5.23 19.70 -19.38
N ILE A 22 4.21 20.58 -19.39
CA ILE A 22 3.96 21.51 -20.50
C ILE A 22 5.06 22.58 -20.58
N ALA A 23 5.32 23.29 -19.49
CA ALA A 23 6.32 24.37 -19.48
C ALA A 23 7.76 23.90 -19.84
N PRO A 24 8.28 22.79 -19.28
CA PRO A 24 9.58 22.25 -19.69
C PRO A 24 9.61 21.88 -21.17
N THR A 25 8.51 21.35 -21.70
CA THR A 25 8.42 20.97 -23.12
C THR A 25 8.54 22.20 -24.02
N ILE A 26 7.83 23.28 -23.70
CA ILE A 26 7.89 24.54 -24.46
C ILE A 26 9.28 25.16 -24.40
N LEU A 27 9.88 25.26 -23.21
CA LEU A 27 11.22 25.85 -23.05
C LEU A 27 12.28 25.07 -23.81
N ILE A 28 12.28 23.73 -23.71
CA ILE A 28 13.21 22.88 -24.44
C ILE A 28 12.99 22.99 -25.96
N TYR A 29 11.74 23.09 -26.41
CA TYR A 29 11.42 23.32 -27.82
C TYR A 29 12.00 24.64 -28.35
N LEU A 30 11.94 25.70 -27.53
CA LEU A 30 12.51 27.01 -27.84
C LEU A 30 14.05 27.08 -27.65
N GLY A 31 14.71 25.98 -27.26
CA GLY A 31 16.15 25.97 -26.97
C GLY A 31 16.53 26.71 -25.67
N ILE A 32 15.55 27.03 -24.82
CA ILE A 32 15.77 27.72 -23.55
C ILE A 32 16.07 26.68 -22.46
N LYS A 33 17.13 26.92 -21.67
CA LYS A 33 17.45 26.07 -20.50
C LYS A 33 16.33 26.18 -19.46
N VAL A 34 15.82 25.02 -19.03
CA VAL A 34 14.75 24.95 -18.03
C VAL A 34 15.28 25.40 -16.66
N PRO A 35 14.75 26.47 -16.04
CA PRO A 35 15.23 26.93 -14.75
C PRO A 35 14.79 25.97 -13.63
N PRO A 36 15.69 25.59 -12.70
CA PRO A 36 15.30 24.93 -11.46
C PRO A 36 14.59 25.94 -10.52
N PRO A 37 13.63 25.49 -9.69
CA PRO A 37 13.11 24.14 -9.55
C PRO A 37 11.95 23.86 -10.52
N THR A 38 12.09 22.82 -11.34
CA THR A 38 11.02 22.36 -12.24
C THR A 38 10.62 20.93 -11.89
N THR A 39 9.34 20.66 -11.65
CA THR A 39 8.87 19.31 -11.29
C THR A 39 8.57 18.42 -12.50
N GLY A 40 8.22 18.99 -13.64
CA GLY A 40 7.87 18.26 -14.86
C GLY A 40 9.05 17.90 -15.76
N ARG A 41 8.75 17.15 -16.82
CA ARG A 41 9.70 16.62 -17.81
C ARG A 41 9.20 16.91 -19.21
N LYS A 42 10.10 16.82 -20.19
CA LYS A 42 9.75 16.94 -21.60
C LYS A 42 8.73 15.87 -21.99
N ILE A 43 7.73 16.28 -22.77
CA ILE A 43 6.75 15.38 -23.38
C ILE A 43 7.32 14.82 -24.68
N TYR A 44 7.12 13.52 -24.88
CA TYR A 44 7.47 12.80 -26.10
C TYR A 44 6.19 12.29 -26.77
N SER A 45 6.22 12.18 -28.10
CA SER A 45 5.19 11.52 -28.88
C SER A 45 5.67 10.13 -29.27
N GLU A 46 4.92 9.10 -28.89
CA GLU A 46 5.20 7.71 -29.25
C GLU A 46 4.20 7.26 -30.31
N ALA A 47 4.68 6.59 -31.37
CA ALA A 47 3.82 6.20 -32.48
C ALA A 47 2.67 5.27 -32.03
N SER A 48 1.45 5.58 -32.47
CA SER A 48 0.27 4.74 -32.27
C SER A 48 -0.60 4.74 -33.54
N LYS A 49 -1.11 3.57 -33.91
CA LYS A 49 -1.98 3.43 -35.09
C LYS A 49 -3.37 4.04 -34.87
N SER A 50 -3.80 4.22 -33.63
CA SER A 50 -5.17 4.63 -33.27
C SER A 50 -5.20 5.48 -31.99
N SER A 51 -4.31 6.49 -31.93
CA SER A 51 -4.05 7.31 -30.73
C SER A 51 -5.31 7.88 -30.08
N LEU A 52 -6.23 8.46 -30.85
CA LEU A 52 -7.46 9.05 -30.31
C LEU A 52 -8.36 8.01 -29.63
N LYS A 53 -8.56 6.84 -30.25
CA LYS A 53 -9.38 5.77 -29.69
C LYS A 53 -8.77 5.21 -28.41
N GLU A 54 -7.44 5.06 -28.39
CA GLU A 54 -6.71 4.61 -27.20
C GLU A 54 -6.86 5.61 -26.04
N VAL A 55 -6.66 6.91 -26.28
CA VAL A 55 -6.82 7.95 -25.24
C VAL A 55 -8.26 8.03 -24.73
N LEU A 56 -9.25 7.99 -25.63
CA LEU A 56 -10.66 8.04 -25.22
C LEU A 56 -11.05 6.82 -24.39
N ASN A 57 -10.60 5.62 -24.75
CA ASN A 57 -10.83 4.41 -23.96
C ASN A 57 -10.12 4.47 -22.60
N LEU A 58 -8.88 4.95 -22.57
CA LEU A 58 -8.12 5.16 -21.33
C LEU A 58 -8.87 6.15 -20.43
N ASN A 59 -9.27 7.31 -20.96
CA ASN A 59 -10.00 8.32 -20.22
C ASN A 59 -11.33 7.79 -19.66
N ARG A 60 -12.13 7.08 -20.47
CA ARG A 60 -13.38 6.46 -20.00
C ARG A 60 -13.14 5.48 -18.86
N LYS A 61 -12.11 4.63 -18.96
CA LYS A 61 -11.76 3.65 -17.93
C LYS A 61 -11.28 4.32 -16.62
N LEU A 62 -10.48 5.37 -16.73
CA LEU A 62 -9.97 6.08 -15.56
C LEU A 62 -11.03 6.95 -14.89
N ALA A 63 -11.87 7.63 -15.68
CA ALA A 63 -12.97 8.43 -15.17
C ALA A 63 -14.01 7.56 -14.45
N SER A 64 -14.33 6.38 -14.98
CA SER A 64 -15.25 5.45 -14.32
C SER A 64 -14.66 4.89 -13.03
N LEU A 65 -13.36 4.56 -13.01
CA LEU A 65 -12.65 4.13 -11.80
C LEU A 65 -12.67 5.23 -10.73
N GLU A 66 -12.38 6.47 -11.11
CA GLU A 66 -12.30 7.60 -10.19
C GLU A 66 -13.67 7.94 -9.59
N ALA A 67 -14.73 7.94 -10.42
CA ALA A 67 -16.09 8.17 -9.96
C ALA A 67 -16.56 7.11 -8.94
N GLN A 68 -16.13 5.85 -9.11
CA GLN A 68 -16.52 4.76 -8.22
C GLN A 68 -15.67 4.66 -6.95
N ARG A 69 -14.46 5.21 -6.97
CA ARG A 69 -13.45 5.03 -5.92
C ARG A 69 -13.93 5.48 -4.55
N SER A 70 -14.34 6.74 -4.41
CA SER A 70 -14.73 7.29 -3.12
C SER A 70 -15.90 6.51 -2.51
N PRO A 71 -17.06 6.32 -3.18
CA PRO A 71 -18.16 5.51 -2.64
C PRO A 71 -17.73 4.11 -2.20
N PHE A 72 -16.86 3.47 -2.98
CA PHE A 72 -16.38 2.12 -2.68
C PHE A 72 -15.49 2.07 -1.45
N LEU A 73 -14.53 3.01 -1.32
CA LEU A 73 -13.62 3.07 -0.17
C LEU A 73 -14.39 3.39 1.12
N TYR A 74 -15.37 4.29 1.08
CA TYR A 74 -16.24 4.55 2.22
C TYR A 74 -17.08 3.32 2.60
N SER A 75 -17.70 2.66 1.61
CA SER A 75 -18.51 1.45 1.86
C SER A 75 -17.66 0.32 2.44
N MET A 76 -16.46 0.13 1.90
CA MET A 76 -15.47 -0.84 2.37
C MET A 76 -15.08 -0.55 3.84
N ALA A 77 -14.75 0.70 4.16
CA ALA A 77 -14.35 1.08 5.50
C ALA A 77 -15.47 0.91 6.54
N ILE A 78 -16.70 1.23 6.17
CA ILE A 78 -17.89 1.00 7.00
C ILE A 78 -18.10 -0.49 7.21
N PHE A 79 -18.11 -1.29 6.14
CA PHE A 79 -18.22 -2.75 6.20
C PHE A 79 -17.13 -3.35 7.09
N GLN A 80 -15.86 -2.96 6.90
CA GLN A 80 -14.74 -3.42 7.70
C GLN A 80 -14.92 -3.09 9.18
N SER A 81 -15.36 -1.87 9.50
CA SER A 81 -15.59 -1.44 10.88
C SER A 81 -16.72 -2.25 11.53
N ILE A 82 -17.87 -2.38 10.87
CA ILE A 82 -19.02 -3.14 11.37
C ILE A 82 -18.66 -4.61 11.55
N ALA A 83 -18.09 -5.25 10.53
CA ALA A 83 -17.71 -6.66 10.59
C ALA A 83 -16.67 -6.93 11.71
N SER A 84 -15.70 -6.02 11.91
CA SER A 84 -14.72 -6.15 12.99
C SER A 84 -15.36 -6.01 14.37
N ILE A 85 -16.32 -5.08 14.54
CA ILE A 85 -17.10 -4.93 15.77
C ILE A 85 -17.96 -6.18 16.03
N LEU A 86 -18.63 -6.72 15.02
CA LEU A 86 -19.42 -7.95 15.15
C LEU A 86 -18.54 -9.14 15.55
N VAL A 87 -17.37 -9.30 14.92
CA VAL A 87 -16.40 -10.33 15.31
C VAL A 87 -15.95 -10.18 16.76
N LEU A 88 -15.70 -8.94 17.23
CA LEU A 88 -15.39 -8.67 18.64
C LEU A 88 -16.54 -9.08 19.56
N ILE A 89 -17.78 -8.65 19.26
CA ILE A 89 -18.97 -8.99 20.04
C ILE A 89 -19.10 -10.51 20.15
N PHE A 90 -18.95 -11.25 19.05
CA PHE A 90 -18.98 -12.71 19.05
C PHE A 90 -17.84 -13.32 19.88
N ALA A 91 -16.64 -12.75 19.84
CA ALA A 91 -15.52 -13.20 20.65
C ALA A 91 -15.79 -13.04 22.16
N LEU A 92 -16.42 -11.92 22.57
CA LEU A 92 -16.75 -11.64 23.97
C LEU A 92 -17.94 -12.47 24.47
N LEU A 93 -18.94 -12.70 23.62
CA LEU A 93 -20.15 -13.45 23.94
C LEU A 93 -20.01 -14.97 23.75
N LYS A 94 -18.79 -15.47 23.48
CA LYS A 94 -18.51 -16.88 23.17
C LYS A 94 -19.09 -17.88 24.19
N ALA A 95 -19.24 -17.48 25.46
CA ALA A 95 -19.82 -18.31 26.52
C ALA A 95 -21.38 -18.32 26.56
N ARG A 96 -22.04 -17.41 25.82
CA ARG A 96 -23.51 -17.22 25.82
C ARG A 96 -24.17 -17.52 24.47
N LEU A 97 -23.39 -17.72 23.41
CA LEU A 97 -23.89 -17.96 22.06
C LEU A 97 -23.82 -19.44 21.70
N SER A 98 -24.82 -19.93 20.97
CA SER A 98 -24.87 -21.31 20.49
C SER A 98 -23.72 -21.63 19.52
N SER A 99 -23.37 -22.92 19.41
CA SER A 99 -22.33 -23.43 18.52
C SER A 99 -22.54 -23.04 17.04
N SER A 100 -23.79 -22.74 16.64
CA SER A 100 -24.18 -22.32 15.29
C SER A 100 -23.61 -20.97 14.84
N PHE A 101 -23.12 -20.11 15.74
CA PHE A 101 -22.58 -18.79 15.40
C PHE A 101 -21.08 -18.78 15.05
N PHE A 102 -20.33 -19.83 15.41
CA PHE A 102 -18.91 -19.94 15.11
C PHE A 102 -18.59 -19.92 13.60
N PRO A 103 -19.32 -20.65 12.73
CA PRO A 103 -19.09 -20.61 11.29
C PRO A 103 -19.24 -19.22 10.69
N PHE A 104 -20.18 -18.42 11.18
CA PHE A 104 -20.43 -17.06 10.70
C PHE A 104 -19.28 -16.09 11.07
N SER A 105 -18.81 -16.13 12.32
CA SER A 105 -17.64 -15.32 12.73
C SER A 105 -16.37 -15.65 11.93
N ASN A 106 -16.18 -16.92 11.59
CA ASN A 106 -15.06 -17.36 10.77
C ASN A 106 -15.19 -16.87 9.33
N PHE A 107 -16.40 -16.98 8.77
CA PHE A 107 -16.71 -16.46 7.45
C PHE A 107 -16.49 -14.94 7.35
N LEU A 108 -16.89 -14.17 8.36
CA LEU A 108 -16.64 -12.72 8.40
C LEU A 108 -15.15 -12.40 8.41
N LEU A 109 -14.35 -13.09 9.22
CA LEU A 109 -12.90 -12.86 9.26
C LEU A 109 -12.19 -13.23 7.96
N LEU A 110 -12.57 -14.37 7.36
CA LEU A 110 -12.02 -14.77 6.06
C LEU A 110 -12.43 -13.78 4.97
N SER A 111 -13.67 -13.28 5.01
CA SER A 111 -14.13 -12.24 4.09
C SER A 111 -13.34 -10.94 4.23
N LEU A 112 -13.07 -10.50 5.47
CA LEU A 112 -12.24 -9.32 5.74
C LEU A 112 -10.79 -9.51 5.25
N ALA A 113 -10.21 -10.69 5.44
CA ALA A 113 -8.87 -11.01 4.96
C ALA A 113 -8.79 -11.10 3.42
N ALA A 114 -9.85 -11.60 2.78
CA ALA A 114 -9.92 -11.75 1.32
C ALA A 114 -10.25 -10.45 0.59
N LEU A 115 -10.83 -9.46 1.27
CA LEU A 115 -11.33 -8.22 0.68
C LEU A 115 -10.27 -7.43 -0.13
N PRO A 116 -9.04 -7.17 0.37
CA PRO A 116 -8.02 -6.48 -0.41
C PRO A 116 -7.57 -7.29 -1.63
N LEU A 117 -7.55 -8.62 -1.54
CA LEU A 117 -7.21 -9.48 -2.67
C LEU A 117 -8.31 -9.42 -3.74
N GLY A 118 -9.57 -9.47 -3.33
CA GLY A 118 -10.72 -9.33 -4.23
C GLY A 118 -10.69 -7.99 -4.98
N LEU A 119 -10.36 -6.89 -4.29
CA LEU A 119 -10.21 -5.57 -4.89
C LEU A 119 -9.04 -5.48 -5.89
N LEU A 120 -7.97 -6.23 -5.66
CA LEU A 120 -6.83 -6.27 -6.54
C LEU A 120 -7.13 -7.04 -7.84
N LEU A 121 -7.88 -8.14 -7.72
CA LEU A 121 -8.25 -9.01 -8.83
C LEU A 121 -9.48 -8.54 -9.61
N LEU A 122 -10.33 -7.70 -9.00
CA LEU A 122 -11.56 -7.17 -9.59
C LEU A 122 -11.39 -6.67 -11.04
N PRO A 123 -10.33 -5.89 -11.39
CA PRO A 123 -10.16 -5.37 -12.73
C PRO A 123 -9.86 -6.42 -13.81
N LEU A 124 -9.47 -7.64 -13.43
CA LEU A 124 -9.22 -8.74 -14.37
C LEU A 124 -10.51 -9.39 -14.85
N ILE A 125 -11.55 -9.38 -14.00
CA ILE A 125 -12.75 -10.16 -14.21
C ILE A 125 -13.90 -9.25 -14.67
N PHE A 126 -13.94 -8.00 -14.22
CA PHE A 126 -15.05 -7.11 -14.51
C PHE A 126 -14.61 -5.69 -14.89
N SER A 127 -15.20 -5.21 -15.99
CA SER A 127 -15.21 -3.81 -16.39
C SER A 127 -16.66 -3.42 -16.67
N GLY A 128 -17.23 -2.52 -15.88
CA GLY A 128 -18.64 -2.17 -16.02
C GLY A 128 -19.17 -1.20 -14.97
N THR A 129 -20.46 -1.33 -14.67
CA THR A 129 -21.16 -0.50 -13.69
C THR A 129 -20.68 -0.78 -12.25
N ILE A 130 -21.01 0.14 -11.34
CA ILE A 130 -20.71 -0.03 -9.91
C ILE A 130 -21.39 -1.26 -9.31
N LEU A 131 -22.62 -1.56 -9.75
CA LEU A 131 -23.38 -2.72 -9.27
C LEU A 131 -22.67 -4.03 -9.64
N ASN A 132 -22.21 -4.15 -10.88
CA ASN A 132 -21.45 -5.32 -11.32
C ASN A 132 -20.17 -5.45 -10.49
N SER A 133 -19.44 -4.35 -10.29
CA SER A 133 -18.22 -4.33 -9.47
C SER A 133 -18.46 -4.81 -8.03
N ILE A 134 -19.60 -4.43 -7.41
CA ILE A 134 -19.98 -4.87 -6.06
C ILE A 134 -20.31 -6.37 -6.05
N ILE A 135 -21.18 -6.83 -6.95
CA ILE A 135 -21.59 -8.24 -7.03
C ILE A 135 -20.37 -9.13 -7.24
N SER A 136 -19.51 -8.74 -8.18
CA SER A 136 -18.27 -9.42 -8.48
C SER A 136 -17.31 -9.49 -7.30
N LEU A 137 -17.14 -8.38 -6.57
CA LEU A 137 -16.32 -8.39 -5.36
C LEU A 137 -16.90 -9.36 -4.33
N ILE A 138 -18.23 -9.33 -4.10
CA ILE A 138 -18.90 -10.24 -3.18
C ILE A 138 -18.63 -11.70 -3.59
N LEU A 139 -18.81 -12.04 -4.87
CA LEU A 139 -18.56 -13.38 -5.39
C LEU A 139 -17.10 -13.82 -5.22
N ILE A 140 -16.13 -12.94 -5.49
CA ILE A 140 -14.70 -13.24 -5.30
C ILE A 140 -14.39 -13.47 -3.82
N VAL A 141 -14.87 -12.59 -2.95
CA VAL A 141 -14.66 -12.70 -1.49
C VAL A 141 -15.32 -13.96 -0.94
N LEU A 142 -16.53 -14.28 -1.38
CA LEU A 142 -17.25 -15.51 -1.04
C LEU A 142 -16.46 -16.75 -1.49
N LEU A 143 -16.02 -16.78 -2.75
CA LEU A 143 -15.24 -17.88 -3.30
C LEU A 143 -13.94 -18.08 -2.51
N LEU A 144 -13.19 -17.01 -2.26
CA LEU A 144 -11.95 -17.07 -1.48
C LEU A 144 -12.20 -17.54 -0.04
N ALA A 145 -13.27 -17.07 0.61
CA ALA A 145 -13.62 -17.49 1.95
C ALA A 145 -14.05 -18.97 2.01
N VAL A 146 -14.83 -19.45 1.03
CA VAL A 146 -15.28 -20.84 0.95
C VAL A 146 -14.13 -21.79 0.65
N LEU A 147 -13.29 -21.49 -0.35
CA LEU A 147 -12.10 -22.27 -0.69
C LEU A 147 -11.15 -22.38 0.50
N SER A 148 -10.97 -21.28 1.24
CA SER A 148 -10.11 -21.26 2.43
C SER A 148 -10.68 -22.09 3.58
N LYS A 149 -12.01 -22.18 3.71
CA LYS A 149 -12.69 -22.98 4.73
C LYS A 149 -12.65 -24.48 4.42
N GLY A 150 -12.79 -24.86 3.15
CA GLY A 150 -12.82 -26.26 2.71
C GLY A 150 -11.46 -26.97 2.76
N ALA A 151 -10.36 -26.22 2.64
CA ALA A 151 -9.02 -26.79 2.49
C ALA A 151 -8.17 -26.81 3.78
N PHE A 152 -8.53 -26.04 4.82
CA PHE A 152 -7.60 -25.73 5.90
C PHE A 152 -8.27 -25.45 7.26
N SER A 153 -7.50 -25.61 8.36
CA SER A 153 -7.89 -25.06 9.66
C SER A 153 -8.02 -23.52 9.58
N ARG A 154 -8.81 -22.90 10.46
CA ARG A 154 -9.04 -21.43 10.44
C ARG A 154 -7.75 -20.60 10.42
N VAL A 155 -6.76 -21.00 11.21
CA VAL A 155 -5.48 -20.28 11.27
C VAL A 155 -4.69 -20.51 9.97
N ASN A 156 -4.70 -21.74 9.44
CA ASN A 156 -4.06 -22.08 8.16
C ASN A 156 -4.68 -21.27 7.01
N ALA A 157 -6.01 -21.19 6.95
CA ALA A 157 -6.76 -20.40 5.99
C ALA A 157 -6.34 -18.92 6.00
N LEU A 158 -6.30 -18.29 7.18
CA LEU A 158 -5.84 -16.90 7.34
C LEU A 158 -4.37 -16.74 6.95
N THR A 159 -3.50 -17.66 7.39
CA THR A 159 -2.06 -17.63 7.07
C THR A 159 -1.87 -17.65 5.55
N SER A 160 -2.52 -18.59 4.87
CA SER A 160 -2.46 -18.73 3.41
C SER A 160 -3.00 -17.50 2.70
N LEU A 161 -4.16 -16.97 3.10
CA LEU A 161 -4.74 -15.78 2.47
C LEU A 161 -3.80 -14.56 2.56
N TYR A 162 -3.23 -14.29 3.73
CA TYR A 162 -2.33 -13.15 3.90
C TYR A 162 -0.99 -13.33 3.17
N LEU A 163 -0.44 -14.55 3.13
CA LEU A 163 0.77 -14.84 2.36
C LEU A 163 0.52 -14.79 0.84
N ILE A 164 -0.61 -15.31 0.36
CA ILE A 164 -1.02 -15.23 -1.05
C ILE A 164 -1.22 -13.77 -1.45
N LEU A 165 -1.91 -12.98 -0.63
CA LEU A 165 -2.08 -11.54 -0.87
C LEU A 165 -0.72 -10.82 -0.94
N THR A 166 0.19 -11.12 -0.01
CA THR A 166 1.56 -10.58 -0.02
C THR A 166 2.29 -10.94 -1.31
N LEU A 167 2.20 -12.21 -1.73
CA LEU A 167 2.87 -12.71 -2.93
C LEU A 167 2.31 -12.09 -4.21
N ILE A 168 0.99 -11.99 -4.35
CA ILE A 168 0.34 -11.41 -5.53
C ILE A 168 0.68 -9.91 -5.62
N LEU A 169 0.69 -9.18 -4.50
CA LEU A 169 1.13 -7.78 -4.48
C LEU A 169 2.61 -7.64 -4.87
N ALA A 170 3.48 -8.54 -4.38
CA ALA A 170 4.89 -8.53 -4.76
C ALA A 170 5.07 -8.76 -6.27
N ILE A 171 4.38 -9.74 -6.84
CA ILE A 171 4.40 -10.01 -8.29
C ILE A 171 3.84 -8.82 -9.07
N ASP A 172 2.76 -8.20 -8.60
CA ASP A 172 2.20 -7.03 -9.27
C ASP A 172 3.19 -5.86 -9.27
N ILE A 173 3.86 -5.58 -8.15
CA ILE A 173 4.90 -4.53 -8.06
C ILE A 173 6.06 -4.83 -9.02
N LEU A 174 6.58 -6.06 -9.02
CA LEU A 174 7.68 -6.47 -9.90
C LEU A 174 7.31 -6.43 -11.38
N SER A 175 6.04 -6.62 -11.72
CA SER A 175 5.53 -6.52 -13.10
C SER A 175 5.12 -5.11 -13.55
N GLY A 176 5.31 -4.08 -12.70
CA GLY A 176 4.99 -2.68 -13.04
C GLY A 176 3.61 -2.19 -12.58
N SER A 177 3.03 -2.84 -11.57
CA SER A 177 1.77 -2.51 -10.90
C SER A 177 0.57 -2.52 -11.86
N ASN A 178 0.41 -3.59 -12.63
CA ASN A 178 -0.62 -3.70 -13.67
C ASN A 178 -2.02 -3.93 -13.12
N LEU A 179 -2.13 -4.58 -11.97
CA LEU A 179 -3.39 -4.78 -11.26
C LEU A 179 -3.72 -3.56 -10.41
N MET A 180 -2.77 -3.13 -9.57
CA MET A 180 -2.97 -2.01 -8.64
C MET A 180 -3.37 -0.71 -9.35
N LYS A 181 -2.86 -0.44 -10.55
CA LYS A 181 -3.21 0.78 -11.31
C LYS A 181 -4.69 0.87 -11.72
N TYR A 182 -5.40 -0.25 -11.78
CA TYR A 182 -6.83 -0.29 -12.10
C TYR A 182 -7.70 -0.72 -10.92
N SER A 183 -7.10 -0.94 -9.75
CA SER A 183 -7.84 -1.31 -8.55
C SER A 183 -8.42 -0.07 -7.87
N LEU A 184 -9.60 -0.21 -7.27
CA LEU A 184 -10.26 0.85 -6.49
C LEU A 184 -9.47 1.23 -5.23
N LEU A 185 -8.72 0.28 -4.66
CA LEU A 185 -7.80 0.51 -3.54
C LEU A 185 -6.40 0.97 -4.03
N GLY A 186 -6.20 1.08 -5.34
CA GLY A 186 -4.98 1.58 -5.95
C GLY A 186 -4.84 3.10 -5.87
N TYR A 187 -3.85 3.66 -6.57
CA TYR A 187 -3.65 5.11 -6.67
C TYR A 187 -4.44 5.74 -7.83
N SER A 188 -4.64 7.06 -7.79
CA SER A 188 -5.43 7.80 -8.76
C SER A 188 -4.52 8.57 -9.71
N PHE A 189 -4.67 8.31 -11.01
CA PHE A 189 -4.00 9.08 -12.06
C PHE A 189 -4.63 10.46 -12.23
N ILE A 190 -5.96 10.56 -12.15
CA ILE A 190 -6.69 11.81 -12.35
C ILE A 190 -6.41 12.75 -11.18
N GLY A 191 -6.43 12.24 -9.94
CA GLY A 191 -6.08 13.00 -8.75
C GLY A 191 -4.58 13.30 -8.62
N GLY A 192 -3.74 12.77 -9.53
CA GLY A 192 -2.29 13.01 -9.53
C GLY A 192 -1.56 12.53 -8.27
N SER A 193 -2.15 11.62 -7.50
CA SER A 193 -1.57 11.18 -6.22
C SER A 193 -0.36 10.27 -6.41
N ARG A 194 -0.36 9.48 -7.50
CA ARG A 194 0.78 8.66 -7.95
C ARG A 194 0.55 8.15 -9.38
N PHE A 195 1.63 7.88 -10.12
CA PHE A 195 1.55 7.30 -11.47
C PHE A 195 2.17 5.90 -11.63
N TYR A 196 3.00 5.47 -10.68
CA TYR A 196 3.70 4.18 -10.71
C TYR A 196 4.12 3.72 -9.31
N GLY A 197 4.49 2.44 -9.20
CA GLY A 197 4.84 1.79 -7.94
C GLY A 197 3.64 1.53 -7.03
N ILE A 198 3.89 1.42 -5.73
CA ILE A 198 2.87 1.06 -4.74
C ILE A 198 2.11 2.28 -4.19
N GLY A 199 0.77 2.24 -4.24
CA GLY A 199 -0.12 3.22 -3.61
C GLY A 199 -0.10 3.13 -2.08
N ASN A 200 -0.60 4.15 -1.37
CA ASN A 200 -0.51 4.21 0.09
C ASN A 200 -1.39 3.15 0.79
N GLU A 201 -2.58 2.91 0.25
CA GLU A 201 -3.55 1.96 0.78
C GLU A 201 -3.01 0.53 0.66
N TYR A 202 -2.59 0.13 -0.54
CA TYR A 202 -1.96 -1.17 -0.76
C TYR A 202 -0.59 -1.32 -0.09
N MET A 203 0.13 -0.23 0.16
CA MET A 203 1.34 -0.26 0.99
C MET A 203 1.00 -0.67 2.43
N GLY A 204 -0.06 -0.11 3.02
CA GLY A 204 -0.56 -0.53 4.33
C GLY A 204 -1.02 -2.00 4.32
N VAL A 205 -1.74 -2.41 3.27
CA VAL A 205 -2.17 -3.81 3.10
C VAL A 205 -0.97 -4.75 3.00
N LEU A 206 0.05 -4.42 2.19
CA LEU A 206 1.24 -5.26 2.02
C LEU A 206 2.01 -5.43 3.33
N ILE A 207 2.24 -4.35 4.08
CA ILE A 207 2.91 -4.42 5.39
C ILE A 207 2.07 -5.22 6.39
N GLY A 208 0.76 -4.97 6.45
CA GLY A 208 -0.15 -5.67 7.37
C GLY A 208 -0.28 -7.16 7.06
N SER A 209 -0.53 -7.53 5.80
CA SER A 209 -0.67 -8.91 5.36
C SER A 209 0.63 -9.68 5.49
N SER A 210 1.77 -9.08 5.14
CA SER A 210 3.07 -9.71 5.30
C SER A 210 3.42 -9.98 6.77
N LEU A 211 3.16 -9.03 7.68
CA LEU A 211 3.36 -9.21 9.12
C LEU A 211 2.45 -10.29 9.70
N ILE A 212 1.15 -10.26 9.42
CA ILE A 212 0.21 -11.26 9.93
C ILE A 212 0.54 -12.65 9.35
N GLY A 213 0.76 -12.73 8.03
CA GLY A 213 1.09 -13.96 7.33
C GLY A 213 2.38 -14.60 7.85
N ILE A 214 3.47 -13.82 7.97
CA ILE A 214 4.74 -14.35 8.45
C ILE A 214 4.65 -14.72 9.93
N THR A 215 4.04 -13.91 10.79
CA THR A 215 3.97 -14.21 12.23
C THR A 215 3.13 -15.46 12.52
N LEU A 216 2.00 -15.65 11.82
CA LEU A 216 1.19 -16.87 11.94
C LEU A 216 1.91 -18.11 11.41
N LEU A 217 2.75 -17.97 10.38
CA LEU A 217 3.59 -19.05 9.87
C LEU A 217 4.68 -19.41 10.89
N LEU A 218 5.35 -18.39 11.43
CA LEU A 218 6.44 -18.52 12.39
C LEU A 218 5.97 -19.15 13.72
N ASP A 219 4.75 -18.87 14.17
CA ASP A 219 4.15 -19.46 15.38
C ASP A 219 4.11 -21.01 15.33
N ARG A 220 4.16 -21.60 14.12
CA ARG A 220 4.18 -23.06 13.94
C ARG A 220 5.58 -23.65 13.82
N LEU A 221 6.55 -22.86 13.37
CA LEU A 221 7.91 -23.33 13.14
C LEU A 221 8.64 -23.25 14.49
N SER A 222 8.70 -24.37 15.20
CA SER A 222 9.02 -24.51 16.63
C SER A 222 10.41 -24.00 17.09
N SER A 223 11.18 -23.32 16.23
CA SER A 223 12.57 -22.92 16.51
C SER A 223 12.87 -21.46 16.13
N PHE A 224 13.06 -20.63 17.16
CA PHE A 224 13.42 -19.21 17.06
C PHE A 224 14.65 -18.91 16.17
N LYS A 225 15.60 -19.85 16.05
CA LYS A 225 16.78 -19.70 15.18
C LYS A 225 16.41 -19.78 13.69
N ILE A 226 15.50 -20.68 13.32
CA ILE A 226 14.96 -20.78 11.96
C ILE A 226 14.10 -19.54 11.66
N LEU A 227 13.40 -19.01 12.67
CA LEU A 227 12.60 -17.79 12.53
C LEU A 227 13.44 -16.57 12.13
N LYS A 228 14.62 -16.37 12.74
CA LYS A 228 15.52 -15.26 12.36
C LYS A 228 16.00 -15.35 10.91
N LYS A 229 16.35 -16.56 10.47
CA LYS A 229 16.82 -16.81 9.10
C LYS A 229 15.75 -16.55 8.06
N LEU A 230 14.46 -16.68 8.39
CA LEU A 230 13.35 -16.43 7.48
C LEU A 230 12.81 -14.99 7.57
N PHE A 231 12.59 -14.48 8.79
CA PHE A 231 11.94 -13.19 9.02
C PHE A 231 12.77 -12.01 8.51
N ILE A 232 14.09 -12.02 8.72
CA ILE A 232 14.96 -10.89 8.33
C ILE A 232 15.00 -10.76 6.80
N PRO A 233 15.35 -11.81 6.01
CA PRO A 233 15.31 -11.70 4.55
C PRO A 233 13.93 -11.35 4.02
N PHE A 234 12.86 -11.93 4.58
CA PHE A 234 11.49 -11.60 4.20
C PHE A 234 11.17 -10.11 4.41
N SER A 235 11.52 -9.56 5.58
CA SER A 235 11.31 -8.14 5.89
C SER A 235 12.11 -7.21 4.96
N ILE A 236 13.35 -7.59 4.66
CA ILE A 236 14.19 -6.86 3.69
C ILE A 236 13.56 -6.88 2.31
N SER A 237 13.07 -8.04 1.84
CA SER A 237 12.39 -8.15 0.54
C SER A 237 11.15 -7.25 0.46
N ILE A 238 10.30 -7.22 1.49
CA ILE A 238 9.14 -6.33 1.53
C ILE A 238 9.56 -4.85 1.55
N PHE A 239 10.58 -4.51 2.33
CA PHE A 239 11.14 -3.14 2.34
C PHE A 239 11.62 -2.72 0.95
N LEU A 240 12.38 -3.58 0.26
CA LEU A 240 12.90 -3.29 -1.08
C LEU A 240 11.76 -3.14 -2.10
N LEU A 241 10.73 -3.98 -2.05
CA LEU A 241 9.55 -3.84 -2.93
C LEU A 241 8.88 -2.46 -2.79
N ILE A 242 8.86 -1.90 -1.59
CA ILE A 242 8.22 -0.60 -1.31
C ILE A 242 9.16 0.57 -1.61
N ALA A 243 10.44 0.45 -1.29
CA ALA A 243 11.36 1.58 -1.20
C ALA A 243 12.36 1.68 -2.36
N LEU A 244 12.48 0.67 -3.22
CA LEU A 244 13.43 0.70 -4.34
C LEU A 244 13.00 1.72 -5.42
N PRO A 245 13.86 2.65 -5.86
CA PRO A 245 13.50 3.69 -6.84
C PRO A 245 12.99 3.15 -8.18
N VAL A 246 13.60 2.07 -8.68
CA VAL A 246 13.23 1.41 -9.94
C VAL A 246 11.78 0.92 -9.92
N LEU A 247 11.29 0.47 -8.75
CA LEU A 247 9.92 -0.02 -8.55
C LEU A 247 8.92 1.10 -8.21
N GLY A 248 9.38 2.36 -8.14
CA GLY A 248 8.55 3.49 -7.75
C GLY A 248 8.48 3.71 -6.26
N ALA A 249 9.63 3.95 -5.64
CA ALA A 249 9.85 4.14 -4.20
C ALA A 249 8.76 4.95 -3.48
N ASN A 250 8.21 4.39 -2.41
CA ASN A 250 7.36 5.08 -1.46
C ASN A 250 8.12 5.32 -0.16
N VAL A 251 8.69 6.53 0.01
CA VAL A 251 9.49 6.90 1.19
C VAL A 251 8.70 6.71 2.49
N GLY A 252 7.42 7.13 2.51
CA GLY A 252 6.53 6.93 3.66
C GLY A 252 6.34 5.45 3.97
N GLY A 253 6.15 4.62 2.94
CA GLY A 253 6.06 3.17 3.08
C GLY A 253 7.36 2.52 3.57
N GLY A 254 8.52 2.99 3.11
CA GLY A 254 9.83 2.53 3.58
C GLY A 254 10.05 2.83 5.07
N ILE A 255 9.70 4.05 5.52
CA ILE A 255 9.70 4.43 6.94
C ILE A 255 8.80 3.49 7.74
N THR A 256 7.55 3.32 7.30
CA THR A 256 6.58 2.44 7.97
C THR A 256 7.08 0.99 8.05
N ALA A 257 7.64 0.45 6.97
CA ALA A 257 8.15 -0.92 6.93
C ALA A 257 9.29 -1.12 7.94
N ILE A 258 10.27 -0.21 8.01
CA ILE A 258 11.39 -0.32 8.96
C ILE A 258 10.89 -0.35 10.40
N PHE A 259 9.97 0.55 10.78
CA PHE A 259 9.43 0.56 12.13
C PHE A 259 8.53 -0.64 12.41
N ALA A 260 7.68 -1.05 11.47
CA ALA A 260 6.74 -2.15 11.66
C ALA A 260 7.47 -3.50 11.77
N PHE A 261 8.36 -3.83 10.83
CA PHE A 261 9.16 -5.05 10.89
C PHE A 261 10.21 -5.01 12.00
N GLY A 262 10.81 -3.85 12.27
CA GLY A 262 11.75 -3.68 13.38
C GLY A 262 11.10 -3.93 14.73
N PHE A 263 9.91 -3.35 14.96
CA PHE A 263 9.13 -3.61 16.17
C PHE A 263 8.73 -5.08 16.29
N ALA A 264 8.22 -5.69 15.21
CA ALA A 264 7.86 -7.10 15.19
C ALA A 264 9.07 -8.00 15.49
N TYR A 265 10.25 -7.70 14.92
CA TYR A 265 11.49 -8.41 15.21
C TYR A 265 11.88 -8.35 16.70
N LEU A 266 11.80 -7.16 17.32
CA LEU A 266 12.10 -7.00 18.73
C LEU A 266 11.15 -7.83 19.60
N LYS A 267 9.85 -7.81 19.30
CA LYS A 267 8.84 -8.58 20.03
C LYS A 267 9.02 -10.09 19.86
N LEU A 268 9.20 -10.57 18.64
CA LEU A 268 9.49 -11.98 18.37
C LEU A 268 10.78 -12.43 19.08
N SER A 269 11.75 -11.52 19.23
CA SER A 269 13.02 -11.79 19.91
C SER A 269 12.96 -11.74 21.45
N GLY A 270 11.79 -11.53 22.05
CA GLY A 270 11.67 -11.33 23.50
C GLY A 270 12.37 -10.08 24.03
N GLN A 271 12.72 -9.15 23.13
CA GLN A 271 13.48 -7.95 23.46
C GLN A 271 12.54 -6.84 23.95
N LYS A 272 12.78 -6.30 25.15
CA LYS A 272 12.08 -5.11 25.66
C LYS A 272 12.32 -3.87 24.79
N ILE A 273 11.34 -3.00 24.62
CA ILE A 273 11.55 -1.75 23.88
C ILE A 273 12.22 -0.76 24.82
N ASN A 274 13.41 -0.29 24.46
CA ASN A 274 14.14 0.73 25.21
C ASN A 274 14.68 1.81 24.26
N PHE A 275 15.11 2.94 24.82
CA PHE A 275 15.61 4.08 24.03
C PHE A 275 16.70 3.66 23.04
N LYS A 276 17.67 2.85 23.49
CA LYS A 276 18.76 2.32 22.66
C LYS A 276 18.28 1.59 21.41
N ARG A 277 17.26 0.71 21.54
CA ARG A 277 16.68 -0.02 20.41
C ARG A 277 15.92 0.88 19.45
N VAL A 278 15.22 1.89 19.97
CA VAL A 278 14.56 2.91 19.14
C VAL A 278 15.62 3.70 18.35
N THR A 279 16.72 4.09 18.98
CA THR A 279 17.84 4.75 18.30
C THR A 279 18.43 3.87 17.18
N TYR A 280 18.56 2.56 17.40
CA TYR A 280 19.01 1.64 16.34
C TYR A 280 18.05 1.57 15.15
N LEU A 281 16.73 1.60 15.38
CA LEU A 281 15.75 1.65 14.29
C LEU A 281 15.82 2.98 13.52
N ILE A 282 16.06 4.10 14.21
CA ILE A 282 16.25 5.41 13.57
C ILE A 282 17.54 5.42 12.74
N LEU A 283 18.64 4.88 13.27
CA LEU A 283 19.89 4.74 12.52
C LEU A 283 19.72 3.83 11.30
N LEU A 284 19.03 2.70 11.45
CA LEU A 284 18.69 1.81 10.33
C LEU A 284 17.86 2.54 9.27
N LEU A 285 16.90 3.36 9.70
CA LEU A 285 16.10 4.19 8.78
C LEU A 285 16.96 5.16 7.98
N ILE A 286 17.80 5.94 8.65
CA ILE A 286 18.66 6.94 8.02
C ILE A 286 19.62 6.26 7.03
N THR A 287 20.27 5.18 7.45
CA THR A 287 21.21 4.43 6.61
C THR A 287 20.52 3.78 5.41
N ALA A 288 19.36 3.15 5.60
CA ALA A 288 18.63 2.50 4.51
C ALA A 288 18.10 3.51 3.48
N LEU A 289 17.49 4.62 3.94
CA LEU A 289 17.04 5.68 3.03
C LEU A 289 18.21 6.38 2.34
N GLY A 290 19.32 6.61 3.05
CA GLY A 290 20.55 7.16 2.49
C GLY A 290 21.15 6.25 1.42
N ALA A 291 21.20 4.94 1.64
CA ALA A 291 21.67 3.97 0.66
C ALA A 291 20.77 3.97 -0.59
N LEU A 292 19.44 3.97 -0.42
CA LEU A 292 18.50 4.06 -1.55
C LEU A 292 18.62 5.38 -2.31
N ALA A 293 18.89 6.48 -1.62
CA ALA A 293 19.17 7.78 -2.22
C ALA A 293 20.42 7.73 -3.11
N LEU A 294 21.50 7.15 -2.61
CA LEU A 294 22.76 6.99 -3.36
C LEU A 294 22.58 6.07 -4.57
N LEU A 295 21.81 4.98 -4.41
CA LEU A 295 21.46 4.10 -5.51
C LEU A 295 20.68 4.84 -6.60
N ASP A 296 19.70 5.65 -6.22
CA ASP A 296 18.91 6.48 -7.14
C ASP A 296 19.79 7.47 -7.92
N LEU A 297 20.72 8.15 -7.23
CA LEU A 297 21.69 9.04 -7.85
C LEU A 297 22.61 8.32 -8.85
N SER A 298 23.08 7.12 -8.50
CA SER A 298 23.98 6.34 -9.35
C SER A 298 23.29 5.74 -10.59
N ALA A 299 22.02 5.36 -10.46
CA ALA A 299 21.22 4.79 -11.54
C ALA A 299 20.76 5.88 -12.52
N SER A 300 20.49 7.09 -12.04
CA SER A 300 20.10 8.25 -12.85
C SER A 300 21.29 8.93 -13.51
N LYS A 301 21.96 8.26 -14.45
CA LYS A 301 22.80 8.95 -15.47
C LYS A 301 21.98 9.80 -16.45
N VAL A 302 20.66 9.73 -16.37
CA VAL A 302 19.72 10.55 -17.14
C VAL A 302 18.74 11.19 -16.15
N GLU A 303 18.91 12.49 -15.95
CA GLU A 303 17.92 13.44 -15.43
C GLU A 303 17.43 13.27 -13.97
N GLU A 304 18.23 13.79 -13.04
CA GLU A 304 17.89 14.37 -11.72
C GLU A 304 16.75 13.71 -10.92
N SER A 305 17.12 12.88 -9.95
CA SER A 305 16.18 12.26 -9.03
C SER A 305 15.49 13.26 -8.09
N HIS A 306 14.21 13.04 -7.76
CA HIS A 306 13.43 13.89 -6.85
C HIS A 306 14.06 14.00 -5.46
N LEU A 307 14.76 12.96 -5.01
CA LEU A 307 15.42 12.94 -3.71
C LEU A 307 16.78 13.63 -3.77
N GLY A 308 17.51 13.50 -4.88
CA GLY A 308 18.72 14.26 -5.17
C GLY A 308 18.48 15.77 -5.10
N ARG A 309 17.40 16.26 -5.73
CA ARG A 309 17.01 17.68 -5.64
C ARG A 309 16.59 18.12 -4.25
N PHE A 310 15.98 17.26 -3.44
CA PHE A 310 15.66 17.62 -2.05
C PHE A 310 16.94 17.81 -1.25
N ILE A 311 17.92 16.93 -1.42
CA ILE A 311 19.24 17.03 -0.78
C ILE A 311 19.96 18.29 -1.28
N GLU A 312 19.93 18.56 -2.59
CA GLU A 312 20.49 19.77 -3.20
C GLU A 312 19.80 21.06 -2.70
N SER A 313 18.46 21.05 -2.63
CA SER A 313 17.68 22.19 -2.12
C SER A 313 17.89 22.42 -0.62
N ALA A 314 18.09 21.36 0.16
CA ALA A 314 18.37 21.44 1.59
C ALA A 314 19.80 21.91 1.87
N THR A 315 20.76 21.54 1.01
CA THR A 315 22.17 21.98 1.11
C THR A 315 22.35 23.41 0.61
N LEU A 316 21.69 23.82 -0.47
CA LEU A 316 21.76 25.18 -1.01
C LEU A 316 20.88 26.19 -0.26
N GLY A 317 19.69 25.79 0.18
CA GLY A 317 18.72 26.70 0.81
C GLY A 317 18.65 26.61 2.34
N GLY A 318 19.50 25.79 2.95
CA GLY A 318 19.70 25.70 4.39
C GLY A 318 18.59 25.01 5.20
N PRO A 319 18.77 24.90 6.53
CA PRO A 319 17.89 24.15 7.44
C PRO A 319 16.42 24.64 7.43
N LEU A 320 16.20 25.92 7.12
CA LEU A 320 14.88 26.54 7.04
C LEU A 320 13.98 25.92 5.97
N ILE A 321 14.53 25.52 4.82
CA ILE A 321 13.75 24.86 3.75
C ILE A 321 13.34 23.45 4.18
N ALA A 322 14.28 22.70 4.77
CA ALA A 322 13.98 21.37 5.31
C ALA A 322 12.87 21.45 6.37
N PHE A 323 12.95 22.41 7.28
CA PHE A 323 11.91 22.66 8.28
C PHE A 323 10.55 22.98 7.64
N LYS A 324 10.49 23.86 6.63
CA LYS A 324 9.24 24.18 5.90
C LYS A 324 8.64 22.96 5.20
N VAL A 325 9.46 22.09 4.61
CA VAL A 325 8.97 20.86 3.96
C VAL A 325 8.42 19.89 4.99
N ILE A 326 9.13 19.71 6.11
CA ILE A 326 8.69 18.84 7.21
C ILE A 326 7.39 19.37 7.83
N SER A 327 7.32 20.67 8.16
CA SER A 327 6.12 21.27 8.76
C SER A 327 4.91 21.18 7.84
N ARG A 328 5.08 21.46 6.54
CA ARG A 328 4.02 21.27 5.53
C ARG A 328 3.57 19.82 5.44
N LYS A 329 4.50 18.85 5.44
CA LYS A 329 4.17 17.42 5.42
C LYS A 329 3.44 16.98 6.70
N LEU A 330 3.87 17.47 7.86
CA LEU A 330 3.21 17.19 9.15
C LEU A 330 1.80 17.77 9.18
N SER A 331 1.64 19.04 8.79
CA SER A 331 0.32 19.70 8.69
C SER A 331 -0.63 18.91 7.79
N MET A 332 -0.17 18.48 6.61
CA MET A 332 -0.96 17.64 5.72
C MET A 332 -1.38 16.31 6.37
N ASN A 333 -0.48 15.64 7.08
CA ASN A 333 -0.83 14.40 7.79
C ASN A 333 -1.85 14.63 8.92
N LEU A 334 -1.74 15.75 9.66
CA LEU A 334 -2.71 16.13 10.69
C LEU A 334 -4.10 16.38 10.08
N THR A 335 -4.16 17.08 8.94
CA THR A 335 -5.41 17.25 8.19
C THR A 335 -5.99 15.90 7.76
N LEU A 336 -5.17 15.00 7.22
CA LEU A 336 -5.63 13.66 6.82
C LEU A 336 -6.14 12.84 7.99
N ILE A 337 -5.53 12.96 9.18
CA ILE A 337 -6.04 12.32 10.40
C ILE A 337 -7.45 12.81 10.71
N HIS A 338 -7.76 14.08 10.46
CA HIS A 338 -9.09 14.61 10.77
C HIS A 338 -10.16 14.22 9.74
N TYR A 339 -9.83 14.23 8.45
CA TYR A 339 -10.84 14.16 7.38
C TYR A 339 -10.95 12.79 6.69
N THR A 340 -9.97 11.89 6.83
CA THR A 340 -10.02 10.61 6.10
C THR A 340 -10.88 9.57 6.80
N ILE A 341 -11.54 8.72 6.01
CA ILE A 341 -12.29 7.58 6.52
C ILE A 341 -11.38 6.57 7.25
N TRP A 342 -10.12 6.49 6.83
CA TRP A 342 -9.12 5.60 7.41
C TRP A 342 -8.82 5.90 8.88
N SER A 343 -8.90 7.18 9.30
CA SER A 343 -8.78 7.55 10.71
C SER A 343 -9.90 6.96 11.56
N LYS A 344 -11.13 6.93 11.04
CA LYS A 344 -12.26 6.31 11.74
C LYS A 344 -12.06 4.80 11.88
N VAL A 345 -11.59 4.14 10.81
CA VAL A 345 -11.22 2.71 10.85
C VAL A 345 -10.10 2.44 11.86
N LEU A 346 -9.09 3.31 11.91
CA LEU A 346 -7.99 3.22 12.89
C LEU A 346 -8.54 3.31 14.32
N LEU A 347 -9.38 4.30 14.62
CA LEU A 347 -9.99 4.46 15.95
C LEU A 347 -10.83 3.24 16.34
N VAL A 348 -11.64 2.70 15.43
CA VAL A 348 -12.39 1.46 15.65
C VAL A 348 -11.45 0.29 15.96
N SER A 349 -10.37 0.12 15.18
CA SER A 349 -9.40 -0.94 15.40
C SER A 349 -8.67 -0.83 16.75
N LEU A 350 -8.30 0.39 17.16
CA LEU A 350 -7.69 0.66 18.46
C LEU A 350 -8.67 0.37 19.61
N GLY A 351 -9.94 0.74 19.46
CA GLY A 351 -10.99 0.40 20.41
C GLY A 351 -11.15 -1.12 20.56
N ILE A 352 -11.18 -1.86 19.44
CA ILE A 352 -11.26 -3.32 19.45
C ILE A 352 -10.06 -3.94 20.18
N ILE A 353 -8.84 -3.50 19.85
CA ILE A 353 -7.61 -3.99 20.49
C ILE A 353 -7.64 -3.70 21.99
N THR A 354 -8.04 -2.49 22.40
CA THR A 354 -8.15 -2.09 23.80
C THR A 354 -9.12 -2.99 24.57
N VAL A 355 -10.31 -3.25 24.01
CA VAL A 355 -11.28 -4.15 24.62
C VAL A 355 -10.74 -5.57 24.75
N LEU A 356 -10.04 -6.09 23.74
CA LEU A 356 -9.43 -7.42 23.79
C LEU A 356 -8.28 -7.52 24.81
N PHE A 357 -7.55 -6.43 25.06
CA PHE A 357 -6.54 -6.39 26.13
C PHE A 357 -7.17 -6.47 27.52
N PHE A 358 -8.28 -5.76 27.78
CA PHE A 358 -8.97 -5.80 29.08
C PHE A 358 -9.87 -7.01 29.28
N LYS A 359 -10.43 -7.57 28.20
CA LYS A 359 -11.28 -8.76 28.20
C LYS A 359 -10.73 -9.79 27.22
N PRO A 360 -9.64 -10.48 27.56
CA PRO A 360 -9.01 -11.45 26.68
C PRO A 360 -9.99 -12.57 26.34
N ALA A 361 -10.31 -12.70 25.05
CA ALA A 361 -11.19 -13.74 24.54
C ALA A 361 -10.40 -14.80 23.76
N GLY A 362 -10.81 -16.07 23.88
CA GLY A 362 -10.20 -17.16 23.11
C GLY A 362 -8.74 -17.44 23.49
N ILE A 363 -7.83 -17.43 22.52
CA ILE A 363 -6.40 -17.74 22.72
C ILE A 363 -5.73 -16.67 23.59
N LEU A 364 -6.17 -15.40 23.53
CA LEU A 364 -5.63 -14.35 24.40
C LEU A 364 -5.86 -14.65 25.88
N LYS A 365 -6.94 -15.38 26.24
CA LYS A 365 -7.18 -15.84 27.62
C LYS A 365 -6.19 -16.93 28.08
N LYS A 366 -5.49 -17.59 27.15
CA LYS A 366 -4.45 -18.57 27.47
C LYS A 366 -3.07 -17.94 27.63
N ILE A 367 -2.90 -16.70 27.17
CA ILE A 367 -1.61 -15.97 27.17
C ILE A 367 -1.60 -14.86 28.22
N ALA A 368 -2.74 -14.23 28.48
CA ALA A 368 -2.98 -13.36 29.63
C ALA A 368 -3.18 -14.20 30.89
#